data_AF-A0A829Q205-F1
#
_entry.id   AF-A0A829Q205-F1
#
_cell.length_a   1.000
_cell.length_b   1.000
_cell.length_c   1.000
_cell.angle_alpha   90.00
_cell.angle_beta   90.00
_cell.angle_gamma   90.00
#
_symmetry.space_group_name_H-M   'P 1'
#
loop_
_entity.id
_entity.type
_entity.pdbx_description
1 polymer ?
#
loop_
_entity_poly.entity_id
_entity_poly.type
_entity_poly.pdbx_seq_one_letter_code
_entity_poly.pdbx_strand_id
1 'polypeptide(L)'
;MTELIVRKLRFAFADHHVPFLWNESNPAFSSMANAVSFLAIAFEKMIGQMIPEAMPLIADPVIAEEADAFVRQEGQHSMGHRQHAKGLIKSYPGLKETLDEVIASFDDLTANKPLKYRLAYTADLEATFTPVFKLMLDHDDTLFAPAMIGWPRCSSGTLSKRSSIAARH
;
A
#
# COMPACT_ATOMS: atom_id res chain seq x y z
N MET A 1 -20.86 13.53 1.48
CA MET A 1 -21.04 12.08 1.26
C MET A 1 -19.84 11.60 0.47
N THR A 2 -18.99 10.82 1.11
CA THR A 2 -17.81 10.24 0.48
C THR A 2 -18.23 9.10 -0.42
N GLU A 3 -18.02 9.22 -1.73
CA GLU A 3 -18.19 8.11 -2.68
C GLU A 3 -16.99 7.14 -2.63
N LEU A 4 -16.60 6.71 -1.43
CA LEU A 4 -15.45 5.86 -1.23
C LEU A 4 -15.85 4.39 -1.48
N ILE A 5 -15.62 3.90 -2.70
CA ILE A 5 -15.94 2.51 -3.08
C ILE A 5 -14.86 1.57 -2.49
N VAL A 6 -15.18 0.89 -1.39
CA VAL A 6 -14.33 -0.16 -0.83
C VAL A 6 -14.39 -1.41 -1.72
N ARG A 7 -13.36 -1.62 -2.54
CA ARG A 7 -13.19 -2.85 -3.32
C ARG A 7 -12.42 -3.89 -2.53
N LYS A 8 -13.00 -5.07 -2.34
CA LYS A 8 -12.28 -6.20 -1.74
C LYS A 8 -11.30 -6.79 -2.76
N LEU A 9 -10.08 -6.28 -2.76
CA LEU A 9 -8.97 -6.85 -3.53
C LEU A 9 -8.60 -8.21 -2.94
N ARG A 10 -8.83 -9.28 -3.70
CA ARG A 10 -8.36 -10.62 -3.34
C ARG A 10 -7.10 -10.92 -4.12
N PHE A 11 -5.96 -10.72 -3.49
CA PHE A 11 -4.69 -11.19 -4.04
C PHE A 11 -4.55 -12.69 -3.76
N ALA A 12 -4.23 -13.47 -4.79
CA ALA A 12 -4.06 -14.93 -4.67
C ALA A 12 -2.64 -15.31 -4.24
N PHE A 13 -1.95 -14.48 -3.45
CA PHE A 13 -0.58 -14.74 -2.98
C PHE A 13 -0.46 -15.99 -2.10
N ALA A 14 -1.56 -16.40 -1.46
CA ALA A 14 -1.60 -17.65 -0.70
C ALA A 14 -1.55 -18.89 -1.60
N ASP A 15 -2.08 -18.79 -2.82
CA ASP A 15 -2.31 -19.90 -3.74
C ASP A 15 -1.21 -20.02 -4.81
N HIS A 16 -0.36 -19.00 -4.94
CA HIS A 16 0.69 -18.93 -5.96
C HIS A 16 2.06 -18.59 -5.37
N HIS A 17 3.12 -19.01 -6.06
CA HIS A 17 4.48 -18.59 -5.73
C HIS A 17 4.63 -17.08 -5.96
N VAL A 18 5.28 -16.39 -5.01
CA VAL A 18 5.56 -14.96 -5.08
C VAL A 18 7.06 -14.79 -5.43
N PRO A 19 7.40 -14.46 -6.68
CA PRO A 19 8.80 -14.29 -7.08
C PRO A 19 9.34 -12.96 -6.55
N PHE A 20 10.53 -13.00 -5.95
CA PHE A 20 11.24 -11.78 -5.53
C PHE A 20 11.60 -10.92 -6.75
N LEU A 21 12.13 -11.55 -7.80
CA LEU A 21 12.34 -10.94 -9.10
C LEU A 21 11.15 -11.26 -10.01
N TRP A 22 10.12 -10.43 -9.95
CA TRP A 22 8.90 -10.61 -10.75
C TRP A 22 8.96 -9.86 -12.10
N ASN A 23 9.87 -8.88 -12.24
CA ASN A 23 10.17 -8.17 -13.48
C ASN A 23 11.66 -8.33 -13.81
N GLU A 24 12.02 -9.40 -14.53
CA GLU A 24 13.41 -9.67 -14.91
C GLU A 24 14.02 -8.57 -15.80
N SER A 25 13.18 -7.87 -16.57
CA SER A 25 13.62 -6.75 -17.42
C SER A 25 13.86 -5.46 -16.63
N ASN A 26 13.32 -5.35 -15.41
CA ASN A 26 13.55 -4.24 -14.50
C ASN A 26 13.69 -4.70 -13.03
N PRO A 27 14.82 -5.34 -12.65
CA PRO A 27 15.03 -5.87 -11.30
C PRO A 27 14.99 -4.81 -10.20
N ALA A 28 15.37 -3.57 -10.55
CA ALA A 28 15.32 -2.43 -9.63
C ALA A 28 13.87 -2.12 -9.24
N PHE A 29 12.94 -2.14 -10.20
CA PHE A 29 11.53 -1.93 -9.91
C PHE A 29 10.92 -3.05 -9.07
N SER A 30 11.28 -4.32 -9.34
CA SER A 30 10.88 -5.42 -8.46
C SER A 30 11.34 -5.22 -7.03
N SER A 31 12.61 -4.86 -6.84
CA SER A 31 13.19 -4.64 -5.51
C SER A 31 12.53 -3.47 -4.79
N MET A 32 12.31 -2.35 -5.48
CA MET A 32 11.61 -1.18 -4.94
C MET A 32 10.18 -1.53 -4.52
N ALA A 33 9.41 -2.23 -5.36
CA ALA A 33 8.04 -2.61 -5.05
C ALA A 33 7.96 -3.57 -3.85
N ASN A 34 8.91 -4.52 -3.76
CA ASN A 34 9.02 -5.41 -2.61
C ASN A 34 9.28 -4.61 -1.33
N ALA A 35 10.21 -3.66 -1.35
CA ALA A 35 10.52 -2.81 -0.20
C ALA A 35 9.32 -1.97 0.26
N VAL A 36 8.61 -1.33 -0.69
CA VAL A 36 7.38 -0.57 -0.39
C VAL A 36 6.34 -1.47 0.27
N SER A 37 6.17 -2.71 -0.19
CA SER A 37 5.24 -3.65 0.43
C SER A 37 5.60 -4.02 1.88
N PHE A 38 6.86 -3.92 2.29
CA PHE A 38 7.26 -4.17 3.68
C PHE A 38 7.02 -2.92 4.53
N LEU A 39 7.38 -1.73 4.00
CA LEU A 39 7.15 -0.45 4.65
C LEU A 39 5.67 -0.18 4.92
N ALA A 40 4.80 -0.50 3.94
CA ALA A 40 3.35 -0.31 4.05
C ALA A 40 2.74 -0.97 5.28
N ILE A 41 3.12 -2.22 5.55
CA ILE A 41 2.64 -2.97 6.72
C ILE A 41 2.87 -2.19 8.03
N ALA A 42 4.01 -1.51 8.13
CA ALA A 42 4.42 -0.79 9.33
C ALA A 42 3.77 0.59 9.44
N PHE A 43 3.77 1.40 8.37
CA PHE A 43 3.12 2.71 8.44
C PHE A 43 1.59 2.60 8.49
N GLU A 44 0.96 1.63 7.84
CA GLU A 44 -0.50 1.40 7.94
C GLU A 44 -0.90 0.97 9.35
N LYS A 45 -0.04 0.20 10.03
CA LYS A 45 -0.24 -0.13 11.46
C LYS A 45 -0.26 1.14 12.31
N MET A 46 0.68 2.06 12.09
CA MET A 46 0.70 3.36 12.77
C MET A 46 -0.55 4.19 12.45
N ILE A 47 -0.98 4.23 11.18
CA ILE A 47 -2.22 4.90 10.76
C ILE A 47 -3.42 4.32 11.52
N GLY A 48 -3.53 2.99 11.57
CA GLY A 48 -4.58 2.28 12.30
C GLY A 48 -4.64 2.60 13.79
N GLN A 49 -3.51 2.95 14.40
CA GLN A 49 -3.44 3.36 15.81
C GLN A 49 -3.72 4.85 16.01
N MET A 50 -3.24 5.71 15.11
CA MET A 50 -3.34 7.17 15.27
C MET A 50 -4.73 7.72 14.93
N ILE A 51 -5.43 7.15 13.95
CA ILE A 51 -6.73 7.69 13.52
C ILE A 51 -7.76 7.61 14.66
N PRO A 52 -7.94 6.47 15.37
CA PRO A 52 -8.83 6.41 16.54
C PRO A 52 -8.47 7.42 17.63
N GLU A 53 -7.18 7.72 17.83
CA GLU A 53 -6.70 8.73 18.78
C GLU A 53 -7.08 10.15 18.33
N ALA A 54 -7.10 10.41 17.01
CA ALA A 54 -7.46 11.68 16.41
C ALA A 54 -8.98 11.91 16.34
N MET A 55 -9.80 10.85 16.26
CA MET A 55 -11.26 10.94 16.09
C MET A 55 -11.95 11.93 17.05
N PRO A 56 -11.67 11.93 18.37
CA PRO A 56 -12.31 12.87 19.31
C PRO A 56 -11.94 14.35 19.07
N LEU A 57 -10.89 14.63 18.30
CA LEU A 57 -10.40 15.97 17.99
C LEU A 57 -11.03 16.54 16.71
N ILE A 58 -11.73 15.72 15.92
CA ILE A 58 -12.34 16.11 14.65
C ILE A 58 -13.77 16.62 14.93
N ALA A 59 -13.95 17.93 14.87
CA ALA A 59 -15.24 18.56 15.14
C ALA A 59 -16.23 18.47 13.96
N ASP A 60 -15.72 18.42 12.73
CA ASP A 60 -16.55 18.32 11.54
C ASP A 60 -16.97 16.86 11.31
N PRO A 61 -18.27 16.54 11.38
CA PRO A 61 -18.74 15.16 11.21
C PRO A 61 -18.46 14.59 9.82
N VAL A 62 -18.32 15.42 8.78
CA VAL A 62 -17.96 14.98 7.43
C VAL A 62 -16.52 14.49 7.40
N ILE A 63 -15.61 15.25 8.01
CA ILE A 63 -14.20 14.87 8.12
C ILE A 63 -14.02 13.63 9.00
N ALA A 64 -14.84 13.48 10.05
CA ALA A 64 -14.82 12.30 10.91
C ALA A 64 -15.26 11.04 10.14
N GLU A 65 -16.30 11.15 9.29
CA GLU A 65 -16.74 10.06 8.40
C GLU A 65 -15.63 9.68 7.41
N GLU A 66 -14.95 10.66 6.82
CA GLU A 66 -13.79 10.46 5.93
C GLU A 66 -12.64 9.72 6.63
N ALA A 67 -12.28 10.14 7.84
CA ALA A 67 -11.21 9.53 8.61
C ALA A 67 -11.51 8.06 8.98
N ASP A 68 -12.76 7.74 9.37
CA ASP A 68 -13.18 6.36 9.63
C ASP A 68 -13.14 5.51 8.36
N ALA A 69 -13.63 6.05 7.24
CA ALA A 69 -13.62 5.32 5.98
C ALA A 69 -12.19 5.06 5.48
N PHE A 70 -11.30 6.05 5.62
CA PHE A 70 -9.87 5.93 5.32
C PHE A 70 -9.20 4.81 6.13
N VAL A 71 -9.29 4.83 7.47
CA VAL A 71 -8.59 3.81 8.29
C VAL A 71 -9.10 2.39 8.02
N ARG A 72 -10.39 2.25 7.65
CA ARG A 72 -10.96 0.95 7.24
C ARG A 72 -10.39 0.47 5.91
N GLN A 73 -10.11 1.37 4.97
CA GLN A 73 -9.45 1.03 3.71
C GLN A 73 -8.00 0.60 3.93
N GLU A 74 -7.23 1.34 4.73
CA GLU A 74 -5.86 0.97 5.07
C GLU A 74 -5.76 -0.42 5.72
N GLY A 75 -6.73 -0.77 6.56
CA GLY A 75 -6.82 -2.13 7.13
C GLY A 75 -6.98 -3.23 6.07
N GLN A 76 -7.73 -2.99 4.99
CA GLN A 76 -7.84 -3.93 3.86
C GLN A 76 -6.59 -3.92 2.98
N HIS A 77 -5.97 -2.76 2.79
CA HIS A 77 -4.75 -2.60 2.00
C HIS A 77 -3.59 -3.37 2.65
N SER A 78 -3.42 -3.22 3.97
CA SER A 78 -2.40 -3.91 4.75
C SER A 78 -2.47 -5.43 4.67
N MET A 79 -3.67 -5.98 4.52
CA MET A 79 -3.86 -7.42 4.32
C MET A 79 -3.18 -7.91 3.03
N GLY A 80 -3.22 -7.12 1.95
CA GLY A 80 -2.53 -7.45 0.69
C GLY A 80 -1.02 -7.45 0.86
N HIS A 81 -0.46 -6.41 1.49
CA HIS A 81 0.97 -6.31 1.77
C HIS A 81 1.48 -7.44 2.67
N ARG A 82 0.73 -7.79 3.72
CA ARG A 82 1.07 -8.93 4.61
C ARG A 82 1.08 -10.26 3.87
N GLN A 83 0.13 -10.49 2.97
CA GLN A 83 0.11 -11.71 2.16
C GLN A 83 1.28 -11.76 1.19
N HIS A 84 1.60 -10.64 0.54
CA HIS A 84 2.76 -10.53 -0.34
C HIS A 84 4.08 -10.78 0.41
N ALA A 85 4.31 -10.09 1.53
CA ALA A 85 5.50 -10.27 2.36
C ALA A 85 5.62 -11.71 2.88
N LYS A 86 4.51 -12.34 3.30
CA LYS A 86 4.50 -13.75 3.69
C LYS A 86 4.92 -14.68 2.54
N GLY A 87 4.49 -14.38 1.32
CA GLY A 87 4.90 -15.12 0.12
C GLY A 87 6.41 -15.00 -0.13
N LEU A 88 6.97 -13.79 -0.05
CA LEU A 88 8.41 -13.56 -0.20
C LEU A 88 9.23 -14.23 0.91
N ILE A 89 8.80 -14.13 2.17
CA ILE A 89 9.47 -14.77 3.32
C ILE A 89 9.49 -16.29 3.19
N LYS A 90 8.47 -16.90 2.58
CA LYS A 90 8.45 -18.35 2.34
C LYS A 90 9.62 -18.79 1.45
N SER A 91 9.96 -18.00 0.44
CA SER A 91 11.09 -18.27 -0.46
C SER A 91 12.42 -17.74 0.09
N TYR A 92 12.39 -16.69 0.92
CA TYR A 92 13.57 -16.03 1.50
C TYR A 92 13.37 -15.77 3.00
N PRO A 93 13.59 -16.77 3.88
CA PRO A 93 13.27 -16.67 5.31
C PRO A 93 13.95 -15.51 6.05
N GLY A 94 15.14 -15.08 5.60
CA GLY A 94 15.86 -13.94 6.18
C GLY A 94 15.09 -12.62 6.09
N LEU A 95 14.15 -12.48 5.14
CA LEU A 95 13.29 -11.29 5.05
C LEU A 95 12.38 -11.13 6.27
N LYS A 96 12.19 -12.17 7.09
CA LYS A 96 11.42 -12.05 8.34
C LYS A 96 12.08 -11.03 9.28
N GLU A 97 13.40 -11.07 9.42
CA GLU A 97 14.15 -10.13 10.27
C GLU A 97 13.97 -8.69 9.77
N THR A 98 14.10 -8.48 8.46
CA THR A 98 13.83 -7.17 7.84
C THR A 98 12.40 -6.68 8.11
N LEU A 99 11.39 -7.55 8.00
CA LEU A 99 10.01 -7.15 8.31
C LEU A 99 9.85 -6.79 9.80
N ASP A 100 10.44 -7.58 10.70
CA ASP A 100 10.38 -7.33 12.13
C ASP A 100 11.06 -5.98 12.47
N GLU A 101 12.22 -5.68 11.89
CA GLU A 101 12.95 -4.41 12.06
C GLU A 101 12.16 -3.20 11.55
N VAL A 102 11.55 -3.33 10.36
CA VAL A 102 10.70 -2.26 9.80
C VAL A 102 9.51 -2.00 10.71
N ILE A 103 8.83 -3.03 11.20
CA ILE A 103 7.72 -2.88 12.16
C ILE A 103 8.21 -2.22 13.45
N ALA A 104 9.34 -2.68 13.99
CA ALA A 104 9.91 -2.13 15.21
C ALA A 104 10.25 -0.63 15.07
N SER A 105 10.72 -0.19 13.91
CA SER A 105 11.01 1.23 13.65
C SER A 105 9.77 2.13 13.72
N PHE A 106 8.62 1.66 13.22
CA PHE A 106 7.36 2.41 13.29
C PHE A 106 6.69 2.29 14.65
N ASP A 107 6.92 1.18 15.36
CA ASP A 107 6.50 1.04 16.76
C ASP A 107 7.25 2.01 17.67
N ASP A 108 8.57 2.18 17.47
CA ASP A 108 9.37 3.20 18.16
C ASP A 108 8.88 4.61 17.83
N LEU A 109 8.66 4.92 16.56
CA LEU A 109 8.09 6.20 16.14
C LEU A 109 6.73 6.44 16.79
N THR A 110 5.88 5.42 16.87
CA THR A 110 4.55 5.54 17.48
C THR A 110 4.60 5.74 18.98
N ALA A 111 5.51 5.04 19.68
CA ALA A 111 5.69 5.19 21.12
C ALA A 111 6.31 6.54 21.50
N ASN A 112 7.21 7.07 20.67
CA ASN A 112 8.06 8.20 21.04
C ASN A 112 7.70 9.53 20.35
N LYS A 113 6.76 9.55 19.40
CA LYS A 113 6.33 10.78 18.72
C LYS A 113 4.89 11.16 19.04
N PRO A 114 4.61 12.46 19.29
CA PRO A 114 3.26 12.92 19.59
C PRO A 114 2.34 12.73 18.37
N LEU A 115 1.02 12.64 18.63
CA LEU A 115 0.00 12.47 17.58
C LEU A 115 0.16 13.47 16.42
N LYS A 116 0.40 14.75 16.73
CA LYS A 116 0.61 15.79 15.71
C LYS A 116 1.76 15.48 14.74
N TYR A 117 2.84 14.88 15.24
CA TYR A 117 3.98 14.48 14.40
C TYR A 117 3.57 13.33 13.47
N ARG A 118 2.88 12.31 14.00
CA ARG A 118 2.42 11.16 13.22
C ARG A 118 1.41 11.56 12.14
N LEU A 119 0.46 12.43 12.46
CA LEU A 119 -0.49 12.98 11.50
C LEU A 119 0.22 13.74 10.37
N ALA A 120 1.20 14.58 10.69
CA ALA A 120 2.00 15.29 9.68
C ALA A 120 2.82 14.32 8.82
N TYR A 121 3.44 13.32 9.45
CA TYR A 121 4.19 12.29 8.74
C TYR A 121 3.32 11.50 7.75
N THR A 122 2.12 11.07 8.16
CA THR A 122 1.17 10.42 7.26
C THR A 122 0.69 11.35 6.16
N ALA A 123 0.38 12.61 6.46
CA ALA A 123 -0.02 13.57 5.44
C ALA A 123 1.05 13.74 4.35
N ASP A 124 2.33 13.82 4.73
CA ASP A 124 3.44 13.89 3.79
C ASP A 124 3.61 12.59 2.97
N LEU A 125 3.41 11.41 3.59
CA LEU A 125 3.40 10.12 2.88
C LEU A 125 2.28 10.06 1.84
N GLU A 126 1.05 10.35 2.23
CA GLU A 126 -0.13 10.31 1.35
C GLU A 126 0.00 11.32 0.19
N ALA A 127 0.53 12.51 0.47
CA ALA A 127 0.82 13.52 -0.55
C ALA A 127 1.86 13.03 -1.57
N THR A 128 2.75 12.11 -1.18
CA THR A 128 3.75 11.51 -2.07
C THR A 128 3.19 10.36 -2.90
N PHE A 129 2.24 9.59 -2.37
CA PHE A 129 1.70 8.43 -3.09
C PHE A 129 0.95 8.80 -4.36
N THR A 130 0.15 9.87 -4.34
CA THR A 130 -0.61 10.29 -5.53
C THR A 130 0.29 10.55 -6.76
N PRO A 131 1.35 11.38 -6.69
CA PRO A 131 2.25 11.58 -7.82
C PRO A 131 3.06 10.32 -8.16
N VAL A 132 3.45 9.50 -7.18
CA VAL A 132 4.16 8.24 -7.42
C VAL A 132 3.30 7.24 -8.18
N PHE A 133 2.04 7.04 -7.77
CA PHE A 133 1.10 6.18 -8.49
C PHE A 133 0.80 6.71 -9.88
N LYS A 134 0.66 8.03 -10.04
CA LYS A 134 0.51 8.64 -11.35
C LYS A 134 1.69 8.31 -12.26
N LEU A 135 2.93 8.46 -11.78
CA LEU A 135 4.12 8.06 -12.52
C LEU A 135 4.08 6.57 -12.87
N MET A 136 3.74 5.69 -11.93
CA MET A 136 3.65 4.26 -12.18
C MET A 136 2.61 3.89 -13.25
N LEU A 137 1.46 4.57 -13.24
CA LEU A 137 0.36 4.33 -14.19
C LEU A 137 0.60 4.96 -15.56
N ASP A 138 1.24 6.13 -15.62
CA ASP A 138 1.57 6.80 -16.88
C ASP A 138 2.72 6.08 -17.64
N HIS A 139 3.47 5.21 -16.94
CA HIS A 139 4.60 4.44 -17.46
C HIS A 139 4.42 2.93 -17.29
N ASP A 140 3.17 2.45 -17.30
CA ASP A 140 2.84 1.04 -17.03
C ASP A 140 3.45 0.07 -18.05
N ASP A 141 3.61 0.53 -19.30
CA ASP A 141 4.28 -0.14 -20.41
C ASP A 141 5.75 -0.49 -20.14
N THR A 142 6.43 0.31 -19.29
CA THR A 142 7.82 0.08 -18.91
C THR A 142 7.96 -0.58 -17.54
N LEU A 143 7.05 -0.28 -16.61
CA LEU A 143 7.16 -0.70 -15.21
C LEU A 143 6.48 -2.06 -14.94
N PHE A 144 5.34 -2.34 -15.60
CA PHE A 144 4.56 -3.55 -15.35
C PHE A 144 4.46 -4.47 -16.57
N ALA A 145 4.23 -3.93 -17.77
CA ALA A 145 4.01 -4.74 -18.96
C ALA A 145 5.13 -5.76 -19.29
N PRO A 146 6.43 -5.47 -19.05
CA PRO A 146 7.49 -6.46 -19.29
C PRO A 146 7.38 -7.70 -18.41
N ALA A 147 6.91 -7.55 -17.17
CA ALA A 147 6.67 -8.67 -16.25
C ALA A 147 5.46 -9.54 -16.64
N MET A 148 4.60 -9.04 -17.54
CA MET A 148 3.37 -9.71 -17.98
C MET A 148 3.55 -10.46 -19.31
N ILE A 149 4.75 -10.45 -19.90
CA ILE A 149 5.06 -11.17 -21.13
C ILE A 149 4.93 -12.67 -20.86
N GLY A 150 3.92 -13.30 -21.47
CA GLY A 150 3.61 -14.73 -21.29
C GLY A 150 2.40 -15.01 -20.38
N TRP A 151 1.87 -14.00 -19.68
CA TRP A 151 0.57 -14.10 -19.01
C TRP A 151 -0.58 -13.87 -20.02
N PRO A 152 -1.71 -14.59 -19.90
CA PRO A 152 -2.88 -14.33 -20.74
C PRO A 152 -3.31 -12.87 -20.54
N ARG A 153 -3.21 -12.04 -21.58
CA ARG A 153 -3.87 -10.72 -21.55
C ARG A 153 -5.36 -10.97 -21.43
N CYS A 154 -5.99 -10.43 -20.40
CA CYS A 154 -7.45 -10.42 -20.32
C CYS A 154 -7.97 -9.74 -21.60
N SER A 155 -8.62 -10.52 -22.47
CA SER A 155 -9.21 -10.04 -23.72
C SER A 155 -10.50 -9.29 -23.41
N SER A 156 -10.37 -8.06 -22.92
CA SER A 156 -11.46 -7.10 -22.93
C SER A 156 -10.88 -5.69 -22.98
N GLY A 157 -11.23 -5.02 -24.08
CA GLY A 157 -11.03 -3.63 -24.48
C GLY A 157 -10.36 -2.67 -23.52
N THR A 158 -9.47 -1.84 -24.08
CA THR A 158 -9.13 -0.50 -23.59
C THR A 158 -9.17 -0.36 -22.08
N LEU A 159 -8.00 -0.29 -21.44
CA LEU A 159 -7.86 0.57 -20.25
C LEU A 159 -8.21 1.99 -20.70
N SER A 160 -9.51 2.26 -20.78
CA SER A 160 -10.08 3.57 -20.86
C SER A 160 -9.49 4.33 -19.69
N LYS A 161 -9.05 5.56 -19.96
CA LYS A 161 -8.46 6.54 -19.04
C LYS A 161 -9.37 6.94 -17.85
N ARG A 162 -10.17 6.01 -17.32
CA ARG A 162 -11.16 6.17 -16.25
C ARG A 162 -10.85 5.29 -15.03
N SER A 163 -9.60 4.88 -14.85
CA SER A 163 -9.08 4.37 -13.57
C SER A 163 -8.46 5.51 -12.73
N SER A 164 -8.99 6.73 -12.83
CA SER A 164 -8.60 7.87 -11.98
C SER A 164 -9.36 7.93 -10.66
N ILE A 165 -10.00 6.84 -10.24
CA ILE A 165 -10.76 6.78 -8.97
C ILE A 165 -9.87 6.30 -7.81
N ALA A 166 -8.75 5.61 -8.09
CA ALA A 166 -7.75 5.28 -7.06
C ALA A 166 -6.73 6.43 -6.80
N ALA A 167 -6.86 7.54 -7.54
CA ALA A 167 -6.01 8.74 -7.42
C ALA A 167 -6.84 9.99 -7.06
N ARG A 168 -8.04 9.79 -6.49
CA ARG A 168 -8.84 10.85 -5.87
C ARG A 168 -8.85 10.61 -4.37
N HIS A 169 -7.79 11.09 -3.73
CA HIS A 169 -7.95 11.85 -2.50
C HIS A 169 -8.10 13.32 -2.90
#